data_AF-A0A3D3MF11-F1
#
_entry.id   AF-A0A3D3MF11-F1
#
_cell.length_a   1.000
_cell.length_b   1.000
_cell.length_c   1.000
_cell.angle_alpha   90.00
_cell.angle_beta   90.00
_cell.angle_gamma   90.00
#
_symmetry.space_group_name_H-M   'P 1'
#
loop_
_entity.id
_entity.type
_entity.pdbx_description
1 polymer ?
#
loop_
_entity_poly.entity_id
_entity_poly.type
_entity_poly.pdbx_seq_one_letter_code
_entity_poly.pdbx_strand_id
1 'polypeptide(L)'
;MKNFFYHLIRKPTFISVLTALFFIYIAFLTVYKLFYPPKIGSAYNMILEMLLIVSFVPLGLLIIDRLLVIKFNHIKLAIIETLIFGSIFLYHILVDNPF
;
A
#
# COMPACT_ATOMS: atom_id res chain seq x y z
N MET A 1 2.44 -11.43 17.80
CA MET A 1 2.58 -10.05 17.24
C MET A 1 4.02 -9.53 17.21
N LYS A 2 4.84 -9.67 18.28
CA LYS A 2 6.24 -9.17 18.28
C LYS A 2 7.07 -9.58 17.07
N ASN A 3 7.03 -10.86 16.67
CA ASN A 3 7.77 -11.32 15.48
C ASN A 3 7.28 -10.69 14.17
N PHE A 4 5.99 -10.37 14.05
CA PHE A 4 5.42 -9.79 12.84
C PHE A 4 5.95 -8.37 12.61
N PHE A 5 5.88 -7.51 13.63
CA PHE A 5 6.45 -6.16 13.59
C PHE A 5 7.98 -6.18 13.46
N TYR A 6 8.64 -7.15 14.11
CA TYR A 6 10.08 -7.33 13.98
C TYR A 6 10.51 -7.67 12.54
N HIS A 7 9.77 -8.56 11.87
CA HIS A 7 10.00 -8.88 10.47
C HIS A 7 9.65 -7.72 9.54
N LEU A 8 8.64 -6.92 9.86
CA LEU A 8 8.28 -5.73 9.09
C LEU A 8 9.44 -4.72 9.05
N ILE A 9 10.05 -4.43 10.21
CA ILE A 9 11.10 -3.41 10.35
C ILE A 9 12.46 -3.94 9.85
N ARG A 10 12.77 -5.22 10.11
CA ARG A 10 14.11 -5.78 9.84
C ARG A 10 14.25 -6.40 8.45
N LYS A 11 13.13 -6.73 7.78
CA LYS A 11 13.09 -7.33 6.44
C LYS A 11 12.04 -6.62 5.56
N PRO A 12 12.26 -5.34 5.22
CA PRO A 12 11.34 -4.62 4.35
C PRO A 12 11.32 -5.26 2.97
N THR A 13 10.11 -5.47 2.44
CA THR A 13 9.85 -5.80 1.02
C THR A 13 9.12 -4.64 0.35
N PHE A 14 8.99 -4.68 -0.97
CA PHE A 14 8.35 -3.62 -1.73
C PHE A 14 6.89 -3.46 -1.28
N ILE A 15 6.15 -4.56 -1.15
CA ILE A 15 4.76 -4.55 -0.67
C ILE A 15 4.68 -3.95 0.73
N SER A 16 5.60 -4.29 1.64
CA SER A 16 5.57 -3.76 3.01
C SER A 16 5.77 -2.24 3.07
N VAL A 17 6.68 -1.70 2.23
CA VAL A 17 6.96 -0.28 2.17
C VAL A 17 5.78 0.46 1.55
N LEU A 18 5.22 -0.06 0.46
CA LEU A 18 4.07 0.53 -0.21
C LEU A 18 2.83 0.57 0.71
N THR A 19 2.56 -0.52 1.43
CA THR A 19 1.46 -0.58 2.39
C THR A 19 1.69 0.41 3.55
N ALA A 20 2.92 0.54 4.05
CA ALA A 20 3.23 1.53 5.09
C ALA A 20 2.98 2.97 4.60
N LEU A 21 3.46 3.31 3.40
CA LEU A 21 3.21 4.62 2.78
C LEU A 21 1.72 4.90 2.59
N PHE A 22 0.96 3.91 2.14
CA PHE A 22 -0.49 4.01 1.97
C PHE A 22 -1.21 4.34 3.29
N PHE A 23 -0.85 3.65 4.39
CA PHE A 23 -1.45 3.93 5.69
C PHE A 23 -1.02 5.27 6.29
N ILE A 24 0.24 5.69 6.05
CA ILE A 24 0.70 7.03 6.42
C ILE A 24 -0.12 8.09 5.67
N TYR A 25 -0.37 7.88 4.38
CA TYR A 25 -1.20 8.78 3.57
C TYR A 25 -2.64 8.86 4.07
N ILE A 26 -3.29 7.73 4.38
CA ILE A 26 -4.64 7.72 4.97
C ILE A 26 -4.65 8.45 6.32
N ALA A 27 -3.66 8.20 7.18
CA ALA A 27 -3.58 8.86 8.49
C ALA A 27 -3.44 10.37 8.32
N PHE A 28 -2.57 10.82 7.40
CA PHE A 28 -2.41 12.23 7.07
C PHE A 28 -3.73 12.85 6.59
N LEU A 29 -4.42 12.22 5.64
CA LEU A 29 -5.70 12.71 5.13
C LEU A 29 -6.80 12.74 6.21
N THR A 30 -6.81 11.75 7.10
CA THR A 30 -7.76 11.67 8.21
C THR A 30 -7.54 12.81 9.20
N VAL A 31 -6.29 13.11 9.52
CA VAL A 31 -5.94 14.27 10.35
C VAL A 31 -6.30 15.58 9.65
N TYR A 32 -6.01 15.70 8.35
CA TYR A 32 -6.37 16.88 7.56
C TYR A 32 -7.88 17.14 7.56
N LYS A 33 -8.70 16.07 7.46
CA LYS A 33 -10.17 16.14 7.54
C LYS A 33 -10.67 16.80 8.83
N LEU A 34 -9.95 16.66 9.95
CA LEU A 34 -10.33 17.26 11.23
C LEU A 34 -10.20 18.79 11.19
N PHE A 35 -9.22 19.32 10.46
CA PHE A 35 -9.00 20.76 10.33
C PHE A 35 -9.87 21.38 9.23
N TYR A 36 -10.11 20.64 8.14
CA TYR A 36 -10.89 21.09 6.99
C TYR A 36 -11.94 20.04 6.62
N PRO A 37 -13.07 19.99 7.35
CA PRO A 37 -14.09 18.98 7.12
C PRO A 37 -14.76 19.19 5.74
N PRO A 38 -14.78 18.16 4.88
CA PRO A 38 -15.40 18.28 3.58
C PRO A 38 -16.92 18.27 3.68
N LYS A 39 -17.58 18.91 2.71
CA LYS A 39 -19.04 18.88 2.62
C LYS A 39 -19.54 17.44 2.47
N ILE A 40 -20.61 17.12 3.20
CA ILE A 40 -21.29 15.82 3.13
C ILE A 40 -21.73 15.59 1.67
N GLY A 41 -21.41 14.43 1.11
CA GLY A 41 -21.70 14.09 -0.29
C GLY A 41 -20.71 14.65 -1.33
N SER A 42 -19.66 15.37 -0.92
CA SER A 42 -18.61 15.79 -1.85
C SER A 42 -17.75 14.62 -2.33
N ALA A 43 -17.24 14.72 -3.56
CA ALA A 43 -16.34 13.72 -4.14
C ALA A 43 -15.13 13.42 -3.24
N TYR A 44 -14.57 14.45 -2.58
CA TYR A 44 -13.46 14.27 -1.66
C TYR A 44 -13.83 13.44 -0.42
N ASN A 45 -15.01 13.68 0.18
CA ASN A 45 -15.46 12.85 1.30
C ASN A 45 -15.70 11.40 0.86
N MET A 46 -16.24 11.20 -0.34
CA MET A 46 -16.44 9.87 -0.91
C MET A 46 -15.12 9.15 -1.17
N ILE A 47 -14.11 9.82 -1.74
CA ILE A 47 -12.77 9.27 -1.98
C ILE A 47 -12.12 8.84 -0.67
N LEU A 48 -12.23 9.64 0.39
CA LEU A 48 -11.72 9.32 1.72
C LEU A 48 -12.35 8.06 2.32
N GLU A 49 -13.67 7.94 2.24
CA GLU A 49 -14.40 6.76 2.70
C GLU A 49 -14.02 5.52 1.88
N MET A 50 -13.89 5.67 0.56
CA MET A 50 -13.47 4.57 -0.31
C MET A 50 -12.03 4.15 -0.08
N LEU A 51 -11.11 5.08 0.20
CA LEU A 51 -9.74 4.77 0.60
C LEU A 51 -9.69 3.90 1.88
N LEU A 52 -10.55 4.21 2.86
CA LEU A 52 -10.68 3.40 4.07
C LEU A 52 -11.27 2.02 3.79
N ILE A 53 -12.29 1.90 2.95
CA ILE A 53 -12.85 0.58 2.58
C ILE A 53 -11.83 -0.24 1.78
N VAL A 54 -11.14 0.37 0.80
CA VAL A 54 -10.16 -0.32 -0.04
C VAL A 54 -8.91 -0.72 0.75
N SER A 55 -8.68 -0.14 1.93
CA SER A 55 -7.53 -0.46 2.79
C SER A 55 -7.43 -1.93 3.23
N PHE A 56 -8.52 -2.70 3.15
CA PHE A 56 -8.46 -4.16 3.34
C PHE A 56 -7.57 -4.88 2.32
N VAL A 57 -7.46 -4.37 1.09
CA VAL A 57 -6.66 -4.96 0.01
C VAL A 57 -5.16 -4.89 0.32
N PRO A 58 -4.54 -3.72 0.60
CA PRO A 58 -3.13 -3.65 0.96
C PRO A 58 -2.82 -4.35 2.29
N LEU A 59 -3.78 -4.46 3.23
CA LEU A 59 -3.62 -5.28 4.44
C LEU A 59 -3.55 -6.78 4.12
N GLY A 60 -4.43 -7.28 3.25
CA GLY A 60 -4.41 -8.66 2.79
C GLY A 60 -3.10 -9.01 2.08
N LEU A 61 -2.66 -8.14 1.16
CA LEU A 61 -1.37 -8.28 0.47
C LEU A 61 -0.20 -8.28 1.46
N LEU A 62 -0.22 -7.42 2.48
CA LEU A 62 0.82 -7.39 3.51
C LEU A 62 0.92 -8.70 4.28
N ILE A 63 -0.21 -9.31 4.64
CA ILE A 63 -0.21 -10.60 5.35
C ILE A 63 0.41 -11.69 4.45
N ILE A 64 0.03 -11.75 3.18
CA ILE A 64 0.57 -12.73 2.22
C ILE A 64 2.08 -12.52 2.04
N ASP A 65 2.51 -11.28 1.83
CA ASP A 65 3.91 -10.90 1.73
C ASP A 65 4.72 -11.36 2.96
N ARG A 66 4.22 -11.12 4.18
CA ARG A 66 4.88 -11.59 5.40
C ARG A 66 4.98 -13.11 5.49
N LEU A 67 3.96 -13.84 5.03
CA LEU A 67 4.02 -15.31 4.96
C LEU A 67 5.06 -15.79 3.95
N LEU A 68 5.22 -15.09 2.82
CA LEU A 68 6.24 -15.39 1.82
C LEU A 68 7.65 -15.08 2.32
N VAL A 69 7.86 -13.98 3.05
CA VAL A 69 9.15 -13.61 3.66
C VAL A 69 9.63 -14.61 4.72
N ILE A 70 8.72 -15.35 5.36
CA ILE A 70 9.08 -16.44 6.27
C ILE A 70 9.67 -17.63 5.49
N LYS A 71 9.15 -17.90 4.29
CA LYS A 71 9.56 -19.05 3.46
C LYS A 71 10.73 -18.74 2.51
N PHE A 72 10.87 -17.48 2.08
CA PHE A 72 11.83 -17.06 1.06
C PHE A 72 12.77 -15.96 1.55
N ASN A 73 13.90 -15.77 0.88
CA ASN A 73 14.79 -14.65 1.19
C ASN A 73 14.15 -13.31 0.76
N HIS A 74 13.91 -12.43 1.72
CA HIS A 74 13.31 -11.10 1.54
C HIS A 74 13.93 -10.26 0.42
N ILE A 75 15.26 -10.31 0.20
CA ILE A 75 15.91 -9.54 -0.88
C ILE A 75 15.45 -10.03 -2.26
N LYS A 76 15.42 -11.36 -2.46
CA LYS A 76 14.95 -11.94 -3.73
C LYS A 76 13.47 -11.66 -3.94
N LEU A 77 12.68 -11.73 -2.88
CA LEU A 77 11.25 -11.43 -2.93
C LEU A 77 10.99 -9.97 -3.33
N ALA A 78 11.71 -9.02 -2.73
CA ALA A 78 11.59 -7.60 -3.06
C ALA A 78 11.96 -7.30 -4.52
N ILE A 79 12.98 -7.96 -5.09
CA ILE A 79 13.36 -7.81 -6.51
C ILE A 79 12.22 -8.31 -7.41
N ILE A 80 11.65 -9.48 -7.10
CA ILE A 80 10.54 -10.06 -7.87
C ILE A 80 9.31 -9.15 -7.79
N GLU A 81 8.95 -8.68 -6.61
CA GLU A 81 7.84 -7.74 -6.42
C GLU A 81 8.05 -6.47 -7.22
N THR A 82 9.24 -5.87 -7.14
CA THR A 82 9.56 -4.64 -7.87
C THR A 82 9.48 -4.84 -9.38
N LEU A 83 9.94 -5.99 -9.90
CA LEU A 83 9.83 -6.31 -11.32
C LEU A 83 8.37 -6.50 -11.74
N ILE A 84 7.56 -7.23 -10.98
CA ILE A 84 6.15 -7.47 -11.31
C ILE A 84 5.36 -6.17 -11.26
N PHE A 85 5.38 -5.46 -10.13
CA PHE A 85 4.63 -4.22 -9.96
C PHE A 85 5.17 -3.10 -10.85
N GLY A 86 6.49 -3.01 -11.03
CA GLY A 86 7.11 -2.06 -11.94
C GLY A 86 6.73 -2.31 -13.40
N SER A 87 6.65 -3.58 -13.83
CA SER A 87 6.23 -3.92 -15.20
C SER A 87 4.75 -3.62 -15.43
N ILE A 88 3.87 -3.90 -14.46
CA ILE A 88 2.45 -3.53 -14.54
C ILE A 88 2.29 -2.02 -14.60
N PHE A 89 3.03 -1.28 -13.78
CA PHE A 89 3.00 0.18 -13.77
C PHE A 89 3.49 0.76 -15.11
N LEU A 90 4.60 0.26 -15.64
CA LEU A 90 5.13 0.65 -16.95
C LEU A 90 4.14 0.33 -18.07
N TYR A 91 3.48 -0.84 -18.02
CA TYR A 91 2.46 -1.21 -18.99
C TYR A 91 1.31 -0.20 -19.00
N HIS A 92 0.76 0.16 -17.84
CA HIS A 92 -0.30 1.17 -17.76
C HIS A 92 0.13 2.54 -18.27
N ILE A 93 1.38 2.96 -18.00
CA ILE A 93 1.91 4.22 -18.53
C ILE A 93 2.01 4.17 -20.05
N LEU A 94 2.51 3.07 -20.61
CA LEU A 94 2.83 3.00 -22.04
C LEU A 94 1.64 2.66 -22.92
N VAL A 95 0.64 1.95 -22.40
CA VAL A 95 -0.47 1.40 -23.19
C VAL A 95 -1.78 2.13 -22.95
N ASP A 96 -2.13 2.40 -21.70
CA ASP A 96 -3.46 2.96 -21.36
C ASP A 96 -3.48 4.50 -21.40
N ASN A 97 -2.31 5.15 -21.29
CA ASN A 97 -2.15 6.59 -21.49
C ASN A 97 -1.04 6.87 -22.52
N PRO A 98 -1.30 6.68 -23.82
CA PRO A 98 -0.33 7.02 -24.86
C PRO A 98 -0.29 8.55 -25.10
N PHE A 99 0.06 9.34 -24.08
CA PHE A 99 0.10 10.81 -24.08
C PHE A 99 -1.22 11.56 -24.37
#